data_AF-A0A8D9CRC1-F1
#
_entry.id   AF-A0A8D9CRC1-F1
#
_cell.length_a   1.000
_cell.length_b   1.000
_cell.length_c   1.000
_cell.angle_alpha   90.00
_cell.angle_beta   90.00
_cell.angle_gamma   90.00
#
_symmetry.space_group_name_H-M   'P 1'
#
loop_
_entity.id
_entity.type
_entity.pdbx_description
1 polymer ?
#
loop_
_entity_poly.entity_id
_entity_poly.type
_entity_poly.pdbx_seq_one_letter_code
_entity_poly.pdbx_strand_id
1 'polypeptide(L)'
;MSWSEGRPASWGGWPSRSKAEALLVLVSGLFPGGFGGGTGELRRRSAEVLSGMLVGMGSGFCCLSLLWLAKVARAIRAINSSIFPFSSACRSLSFRAALSDGSTHELGNGEASGPAPVITGSQNRYLYSRPREGTRGFSRRQSEIRIEADATVQPNGLLRLTDQKPNTIGTTFYRKAVRLLESHINASVRSFSTCIVFAINPTSSKEGGYGFTFTLSPTPYRRRAGSGQYMGLLNNITNGNPRNHVFAVEFDTVQGFKDGSHRMGNHVGVNFNSLQSDFEGPVLFYKRKQKEELLLQTGEPVKADILYDGNTKLLNITVYPAKMTPSPVRPMISRPVPKLSRIIEEEMYVGSTAATGKGERSSAHYIMGWSFSSGGEHPVATKLNLSDLPRPPTNTSEKSAYSSKEIGLIVAVSAVTLILIALLAYFFIYKKRGETLEDWEVNHPPQNEIQRAAFCN
;
A
#
# COMPACT_ATOMS: atom_id res chain seq x y z
N MET A 1 -28.75 50.01 38.63
CA MET A 1 -28.54 49.66 37.20
C MET A 1 -28.63 48.15 37.12
N SER A 2 -29.84 47.62 36.94
CA SER A 2 -30.39 47.20 35.64
C SER A 2 -29.78 45.89 35.15
N TRP A 3 -30.55 44.81 35.36
CA TRP A 3 -30.45 43.57 34.60
C TRP A 3 -30.95 43.85 33.18
N SER A 4 -30.22 43.40 32.15
CA SER A 4 -30.72 43.30 30.78
C SER A 4 -30.68 41.85 30.30
N GLU A 5 -31.82 41.43 29.76
CA GLU A 5 -32.12 40.13 29.17
C GLU A 5 -31.41 39.94 27.82
N GLY A 6 -30.93 38.73 27.57
CA GLY A 6 -30.53 38.25 26.24
C GLY A 6 -31.33 37.00 25.86
N ARG A 7 -32.26 37.14 24.91
CA ARG A 7 -33.05 36.05 24.30
C ARG A 7 -32.18 35.01 23.57
N PRO A 8 -32.50 33.70 23.62
CA PRO A 8 -32.02 32.75 22.62
C PRO A 8 -32.92 32.74 21.38
N ALA A 9 -32.26 32.68 20.22
CA ALA A 9 -32.87 32.62 18.89
C ALA A 9 -33.65 31.31 18.65
N SER A 10 -34.80 31.45 18.01
CA SER A 10 -35.60 30.36 17.44
C SER A 10 -34.89 29.76 16.21
N TRP A 11 -34.71 28.44 16.21
CA TRP A 11 -34.42 27.67 15.01
C TRP A 11 -35.56 26.68 14.79
N GLY A 12 -36.33 26.93 13.73
CA GLY A 12 -37.44 26.10 13.30
C GLY A 12 -37.01 24.90 12.45
N GLY A 13 -38.02 24.06 12.15
CA GLY A 13 -38.03 23.19 10.97
C GLY A 13 -37.87 21.70 11.23
N TRP A 14 -39.00 20.98 11.32
CA TRP A 14 -39.07 19.52 11.23
C TRP A 14 -38.62 19.03 9.83
N PRO A 15 -37.90 17.90 9.68
CA PRO A 15 -37.59 17.35 8.35
C PRO A 15 -38.76 16.56 7.76
N SER A 16 -38.95 16.70 6.45
CA SER A 16 -40.06 16.21 5.64
C SER A 16 -40.07 14.68 5.42
N ARG A 17 -41.26 14.16 5.03
CA ARG A 17 -41.61 12.75 4.74
C ARG A 17 -40.61 11.98 3.85
N SER A 18 -39.77 12.64 3.05
CA SER A 18 -38.88 11.98 2.08
C SER A 18 -37.69 11.24 2.72
N LYS A 19 -37.26 11.60 3.93
CA LYS A 19 -36.15 10.93 4.63
C LYS A 19 -36.56 9.61 5.31
N ALA A 20 -37.83 9.48 5.68
CA ALA A 20 -38.37 8.25 6.27
C ALA A 20 -38.51 7.12 5.22
N GLU A 21 -38.85 7.47 3.98
CA GLU A 21 -38.92 6.50 2.87
C GLU A 21 -37.54 5.96 2.48
N ALA A 22 -36.50 6.79 2.53
CA ALA A 22 -35.11 6.35 2.30
C ALA A 22 -34.62 5.34 3.36
N LEU A 23 -35.07 5.47 4.61
CA LEU A 23 -34.77 4.54 5.69
C LEU A 23 -35.46 3.18 5.50
N LEU A 24 -36.70 3.19 4.99
CA LEU A 24 -37.50 2.00 4.69
C LEU A 24 -36.91 1.18 3.52
N VAL A 25 -36.31 1.84 2.54
CA VAL A 25 -35.58 1.20 1.42
C VAL A 25 -34.26 0.55 1.90
N LEU A 26 -33.56 1.18 2.85
CA LEU A 26 -32.34 0.62 3.45
C LEU A 26 -32.60 -0.61 4.33
N VAL A 27 -33.70 -0.62 5.08
CA VAL A 27 -34.08 -1.74 5.96
C VAL A 27 -34.64 -2.93 5.17
N SER A 28 -35.37 -2.68 4.08
CA SER A 28 -35.89 -3.76 3.22
C SER A 28 -34.79 -4.45 2.39
N GLY A 29 -33.66 -3.80 2.14
CA GLY A 29 -32.49 -4.42 1.50
C GLY A 29 -31.64 -5.34 2.41
N LEU A 30 -31.92 -5.38 3.72
CA LEU A 30 -31.18 -6.20 4.69
C LEU A 30 -31.74 -7.62 4.86
N PHE A 31 -32.97 -7.89 4.39
CA PHE A 31 -33.64 -9.19 4.49
C PHE A 31 -34.35 -9.57 3.17
N PRO A 32 -33.63 -10.10 2.16
CA PRO A 32 -34.27 -10.62 0.96
C PRO A 32 -34.80 -12.03 1.26
N GLY A 33 -35.98 -12.11 1.89
CA GLY A 33 -36.68 -13.37 2.10
C GLY A 33 -37.47 -13.45 3.40
N GLY A 34 -38.52 -12.62 3.54
CA GLY A 34 -39.41 -12.80 4.69
C GLY A 34 -40.39 -11.69 4.96
N PHE A 35 -41.10 -11.16 3.97
CA PHE A 35 -42.40 -10.49 4.19
C PHE A 35 -43.19 -10.55 2.88
N GLY A 36 -43.66 -11.74 2.54
CA GLY A 36 -44.79 -11.90 1.65
C GLY A 36 -46.07 -11.58 2.40
N GLY A 37 -46.86 -10.62 1.90
CA GLY A 37 -48.24 -10.38 2.32
C GLY A 37 -48.42 -9.58 3.61
N GLY A 38 -48.30 -8.25 3.54
CA GLY A 38 -48.73 -7.36 4.62
C GLY A 38 -49.18 -6.01 4.04
N THR A 39 -50.43 -5.63 4.30
CA THR A 39 -51.09 -4.41 3.79
C THR A 39 -50.40 -3.13 4.30
N GLY A 40 -50.59 -2.02 3.58
CA GLY A 40 -49.89 -0.73 3.79
C GLY A 40 -49.95 -0.14 5.21
N GLU A 41 -50.84 -0.63 6.06
CA GLU A 41 -50.99 -0.25 7.46
C GLU A 41 -49.82 -0.73 8.36
N LEU A 42 -49.22 -1.88 8.05
CA LEU A 42 -48.06 -2.43 8.78
C LEU A 42 -46.76 -1.64 8.49
N ARG A 43 -46.61 -1.12 7.27
CA ARG A 43 -45.51 -0.20 6.92
C ARG A 43 -45.64 1.13 7.63
N ARG A 44 -46.86 1.64 7.78
CA ARG A 44 -47.15 2.92 8.44
C ARG A 44 -46.86 2.87 9.94
N ARG A 45 -47.29 1.80 10.62
CA ARG A 45 -47.02 1.58 12.05
C ARG A 45 -45.54 1.31 12.34
N SER A 46 -44.83 0.65 11.43
CA SER A 46 -43.38 0.42 11.56
C SER A 46 -42.58 1.73 11.40
N ALA A 47 -43.00 2.61 10.48
CA ALA A 47 -42.39 3.91 10.27
C ALA A 47 -42.61 4.88 11.44
N GLU A 48 -43.79 4.84 12.09
CA GLU A 48 -44.09 5.66 13.26
C GLU A 48 -43.29 5.22 14.50
N VAL A 49 -43.07 3.92 14.69
CA VAL A 49 -42.21 3.39 15.77
C VAL A 49 -40.74 3.77 15.56
N LEU A 50 -40.23 3.68 14.32
CA LEU A 50 -38.88 4.11 13.97
C LEU A 50 -38.69 5.63 14.10
N SER A 51 -39.70 6.42 13.70
CA SER A 51 -39.70 7.89 13.85
C SER A 51 -39.71 8.30 15.33
N GLY A 52 -40.50 7.62 16.18
CA GLY A 52 -40.50 7.86 17.63
C GLY A 52 -39.18 7.50 18.32
N MET A 53 -38.51 6.44 17.88
CA MET A 53 -37.18 6.06 18.39
C MET A 53 -36.08 7.06 17.99
N LEU A 54 -36.19 7.69 16.83
CA LEU A 54 -35.24 8.68 16.31
C LEU A 54 -35.38 10.08 16.96
N VAL A 55 -36.58 10.44 17.43
CA VAL A 55 -36.84 11.73 18.10
C VAL A 55 -36.28 11.78 19.54
N GLY A 56 -36.15 10.62 20.20
CA GLY A 56 -35.63 10.53 21.58
C GLY A 56 -34.10 10.50 21.71
N MET A 57 -33.35 10.31 20.62
CA MET A 57 -31.89 10.26 20.64
C MET A 57 -31.34 11.50 19.92
N GLY A 58 -30.75 12.42 20.68
CA GLY A 58 -30.18 13.67 20.16
C GLY A 58 -29.35 13.48 18.88
N SER A 59 -29.41 14.48 18.00
CA SER A 59 -28.92 14.48 16.61
C SER A 59 -27.48 13.99 16.40
N GLY A 60 -26.61 14.03 17.41
CA GLY A 60 -25.24 13.50 17.37
C GLY A 60 -25.13 11.97 17.46
N PHE A 61 -26.01 11.30 18.20
CA PHE A 61 -25.96 9.85 18.38
C PHE A 61 -26.42 9.10 17.12
N CYS A 62 -27.45 9.61 16.43
CA CYS A 62 -28.01 8.98 15.23
C CYS A 62 -27.04 8.95 14.03
N CYS A 63 -26.19 9.97 13.86
CA CYS A 63 -25.20 9.95 12.77
C CYS A 63 -24.10 8.92 13.02
N LEU A 64 -23.61 8.78 14.27
CA LEU A 64 -22.55 7.83 14.62
C LEU A 64 -23.03 6.38 14.55
N SER A 65 -24.25 6.10 15.00
CA SER A 65 -24.85 4.76 14.91
C SER A 65 -25.21 4.36 13.48
N LEU A 66 -25.68 5.29 12.63
CA LEU A 66 -25.89 5.03 11.20
C LEU A 66 -24.57 4.80 10.45
N LEU A 67 -23.52 5.57 10.76
CA LEU A 67 -22.19 5.37 10.17
C LEU A 67 -21.57 4.05 10.60
N TRP A 68 -21.82 3.63 11.85
CA TRP A 68 -21.37 2.37 12.42
C TRP A 68 -22.13 1.18 11.80
N LEU A 69 -23.46 1.24 11.72
CA LEU A 69 -24.28 0.23 11.03
C LEU A 69 -23.92 0.12 9.55
N ALA A 70 -23.64 1.22 8.86
CA ALA A 70 -23.18 1.21 7.46
C ALA A 70 -21.75 0.62 7.30
N LYS A 71 -20.91 0.69 8.33
CA LYS A 71 -19.60 0.02 8.36
C LYS A 71 -19.75 -1.47 8.65
N VAL A 72 -20.60 -1.84 9.60
CA VAL A 72 -20.92 -3.23 9.94
C VAL A 72 -21.59 -3.94 8.75
N ALA A 73 -22.56 -3.31 8.08
CA ALA A 73 -23.20 -3.87 6.89
C ALA A 73 -22.24 -4.04 5.70
N ARG A 74 -21.22 -3.17 5.59
CA ARG A 74 -20.13 -3.34 4.60
C ARG A 74 -19.20 -4.48 4.98
N ALA A 75 -18.86 -4.63 6.26
CA ALA A 75 -18.05 -5.73 6.76
C ALA A 75 -18.75 -7.08 6.56
N ILE A 76 -20.04 -7.17 6.86
CA ILE A 76 -20.86 -8.38 6.64
C ILE A 76 -20.95 -8.71 5.14
N ARG A 77 -21.11 -7.72 4.25
CA ARG A 77 -21.07 -7.95 2.79
C ARG A 77 -19.70 -8.42 2.29
N ALA A 78 -18.61 -7.93 2.88
CA ALA A 78 -17.26 -8.39 2.54
C ALA A 78 -16.99 -9.83 3.02
N ILE A 79 -17.57 -10.21 4.17
CA ILE A 79 -17.49 -11.58 4.70
C ILE A 79 -18.36 -12.54 3.87
N ASN A 80 -19.57 -12.15 3.48
CA ASN A 80 -20.43 -13.03 2.67
C ASN A 80 -19.90 -13.23 1.23
N SER A 81 -19.25 -12.22 0.64
CA SER A 81 -18.62 -12.35 -0.70
C SER A 81 -17.32 -13.18 -0.70
N SER A 82 -16.77 -13.49 0.47
CA SER A 82 -15.61 -14.39 0.62
C SER A 82 -16.01 -15.83 0.96
N ILE A 83 -17.28 -16.09 1.34
CA ILE A 83 -17.77 -17.41 1.76
C ILE A 83 -18.65 -18.07 0.68
N PHE A 84 -19.32 -17.31 -0.21
CA PHE A 84 -20.08 -17.86 -1.33
C PHE A 84 -19.85 -17.09 -2.65
N PRO A 85 -19.05 -17.61 -3.60
CA PRO A 85 -19.00 -17.06 -4.95
C PRO A 85 -20.21 -17.58 -5.73
N PHE A 86 -21.29 -16.81 -5.79
CA PHE A 86 -22.36 -17.11 -6.74
C PHE A 86 -21.88 -16.80 -8.16
N SER A 87 -21.83 -17.85 -8.99
CA SER A 87 -21.55 -17.75 -10.42
C SER A 87 -22.69 -17.00 -11.12
N SER A 88 -22.36 -16.00 -11.93
CA SER A 88 -23.26 -15.46 -12.94
C SER A 88 -22.67 -15.74 -14.33
N ALA A 89 -22.94 -16.95 -14.82
CA ALA A 89 -22.90 -17.25 -16.24
C ALA A 89 -24.16 -16.72 -16.94
N CYS A 90 -23.99 -16.32 -18.21
CA CYS A 90 -24.98 -16.01 -19.24
C CYS A 90 -25.69 -14.64 -19.22
N ARG A 91 -25.30 -13.73 -20.13
CA ARG A 91 -25.88 -13.55 -21.48
C ARG A 91 -25.26 -12.35 -22.21
N SER A 92 -24.82 -12.56 -23.46
CA SER A 92 -25.04 -11.69 -24.64
C SER A 92 -24.12 -12.18 -25.79
N LEU A 93 -24.60 -13.14 -26.57
CA LEU A 93 -24.91 -13.01 -28.01
C LEU A 93 -23.87 -12.29 -28.90
N SER A 94 -23.14 -13.13 -29.64
CA SER A 94 -22.86 -13.08 -31.10
C SER A 94 -23.03 -11.75 -31.85
N PHE A 95 -21.94 -11.29 -32.49
CA PHE A 95 -21.98 -10.93 -33.91
C PHE A 95 -20.68 -11.41 -34.59
N ARG A 96 -20.85 -12.30 -35.59
CA ARG A 96 -19.85 -12.60 -36.62
C ARG A 96 -19.88 -11.46 -37.64
N ALA A 97 -18.71 -10.96 -38.02
CA ALA A 97 -18.48 -10.40 -39.34
C ALA A 97 -17.05 -10.79 -39.75
N ALA A 98 -16.98 -11.71 -40.71
CA ALA A 98 -15.79 -11.99 -41.48
C ALA A 98 -15.69 -10.93 -42.57
N LEU A 99 -14.51 -10.35 -42.79
CA LEU A 99 -14.07 -9.93 -44.11
C LEU A 99 -12.55 -10.12 -44.22
N SER A 100 -12.22 -10.63 -45.39
CA SER A 100 -10.94 -11.11 -45.91
C SER A 100 -10.06 -9.98 -46.43
N ASP A 101 -8.86 -10.38 -46.85
CA ASP A 101 -7.87 -9.71 -47.70
C ASP A 101 -6.82 -8.90 -46.93
N GLY A 102 -5.53 -9.07 -47.13
CA GLY A 102 -4.78 -9.87 -48.10
C GLY A 102 -3.44 -9.17 -48.36
N SER A 103 -2.35 -9.93 -48.52
CA SER A 103 -1.05 -9.53 -49.12
C SER A 103 -0.25 -8.40 -48.42
N THR A 104 1.09 -8.35 -48.37
CA THR A 104 2.20 -9.10 -48.99
C THR A 104 3.50 -8.74 -48.26
N HIS A 105 4.50 -9.59 -48.46
CA HIS A 105 5.92 -9.44 -48.13
C HIS A 105 6.54 -8.05 -48.40
N GLU A 106 7.57 -7.68 -47.63
CA GLU A 106 8.89 -7.39 -48.21
C GLU A 106 10.04 -7.52 -47.18
N LEU A 107 11.09 -8.20 -47.63
CA LEU A 107 12.39 -8.40 -46.99
C LEU A 107 13.30 -7.23 -47.39
N GLY A 108 14.03 -6.67 -46.42
CA GLY A 108 15.06 -5.67 -46.67
C GLY A 108 16.31 -5.95 -45.83
N ASN A 109 17.24 -6.71 -46.41
CA ASN A 109 18.63 -6.82 -45.94
C ASN A 109 19.36 -5.50 -46.22
N GLY A 110 20.12 -5.02 -45.24
CA GLY A 110 20.96 -3.83 -45.38
C GLY A 110 22.15 -3.90 -44.43
N GLU A 111 23.17 -4.64 -44.87
CA GLU A 111 24.49 -4.73 -44.26
C GLU A 111 25.30 -3.50 -44.67
N ALA A 112 25.81 -2.72 -43.72
CA ALA A 112 26.71 -1.60 -43.97
C ALA A 112 27.82 -1.59 -42.92
N SER A 113 28.96 -2.16 -43.31
CA SER A 113 30.25 -2.10 -42.65
C SER A 113 30.85 -0.69 -42.75
N GLY A 114 31.14 -0.06 -41.61
CA GLY A 114 31.94 1.16 -41.49
C GLY A 114 32.93 1.04 -40.33
N PRO A 115 34.11 1.69 -40.38
CA PRO A 115 35.22 1.42 -39.47
C PRO A 115 34.91 1.89 -38.05
N ALA A 116 35.27 1.07 -37.07
CA ALA A 116 35.07 1.36 -35.65
C ALA A 116 35.90 2.59 -35.22
N PRO A 117 35.30 3.58 -34.52
CA PRO A 117 36.06 4.65 -33.92
C PRO A 117 36.84 4.13 -32.71
N VAL A 118 38.12 4.52 -32.64
CA VAL A 118 39.00 4.27 -31.52
C VAL A 118 38.47 5.02 -30.29
N ILE A 119 38.00 4.30 -29.27
CA ILE A 119 37.56 4.87 -27.99
C ILE A 119 38.71 4.78 -26.98
N THR A 120 39.43 5.90 -26.79
CA THR A 120 40.28 6.13 -25.62
C THR A 120 39.43 6.74 -24.50
N GLY A 121 39.05 5.91 -23.53
CA GLY A 121 38.37 6.33 -22.30
C GLY A 121 37.80 5.11 -21.58
N SER A 122 38.30 4.82 -20.38
CA SER A 122 37.92 3.61 -19.63
C SER A 122 36.42 3.62 -19.26
N GLN A 123 35.57 3.00 -20.09
CA GLN A 123 34.18 2.72 -19.73
C GLN A 123 34.16 1.52 -18.76
N ASN A 124 33.83 1.79 -17.49
CA ASN A 124 33.54 0.75 -16.51
C ASN A 124 32.08 0.28 -16.68
N ARG A 125 31.83 -0.57 -17.68
CA ARG A 125 30.52 -1.18 -17.91
C ARG A 125 30.39 -2.47 -17.09
N TYR A 126 29.76 -2.40 -15.91
CA TYR A 126 29.56 -3.57 -15.05
C TYR A 126 28.15 -4.15 -15.20
N LEU A 127 28.05 -5.11 -16.12
CA LEU A 127 26.85 -5.89 -16.37
C LEU A 127 26.79 -7.05 -15.37
N TYR A 128 26.07 -6.87 -14.28
CA TYR A 128 25.69 -8.01 -13.45
C TYR A 128 24.42 -8.68 -14.04
N SER A 129 24.36 -10.02 -13.99
CA SER A 129 23.42 -10.90 -14.70
C SER A 129 23.48 -10.87 -16.24
N ARG A 130 24.63 -11.26 -16.83
CA ARG A 130 24.57 -11.89 -18.16
C ARG A 130 24.52 -13.40 -17.99
N PRO A 131 23.43 -14.08 -18.42
CA PRO A 131 23.44 -15.53 -18.51
C PRO A 131 24.54 -15.94 -19.50
N ARG A 132 25.55 -16.70 -19.05
CA ARG A 132 26.26 -17.62 -19.95
C ARG A 132 25.52 -18.95 -19.92
N GLU A 133 25.55 -19.63 -21.06
CA GLU A 133 24.79 -20.84 -21.41
C GLU A 133 24.34 -21.67 -20.20
N GLY A 134 23.02 -21.77 -20.02
CA GLY A 134 22.40 -22.69 -19.06
C GLY A 134 21.91 -22.11 -17.73
N THR A 135 22.36 -20.91 -17.29
CA THR A 135 21.89 -20.32 -16.01
C THR A 135 21.26 -18.93 -16.19
N ARG A 136 20.02 -18.75 -15.71
CA ARG A 136 19.37 -17.43 -15.60
C ARG A 136 19.77 -16.78 -14.26
N GLY A 137 20.33 -15.57 -14.27
CA GLY A 137 20.60 -14.80 -13.05
C GLY A 137 22.02 -14.93 -12.46
N PHE A 138 22.10 -15.03 -11.14
CA PHE A 138 23.31 -14.95 -10.33
C PHE A 138 24.03 -16.32 -10.29
N SER A 139 25.37 -16.34 -10.27
CA SER A 139 26.16 -17.58 -10.17
C SER A 139 27.03 -17.62 -8.92
N ARG A 140 26.91 -18.70 -8.14
CA ARG A 140 27.73 -18.92 -6.93
C ARG A 140 29.21 -19.20 -7.25
N ARG A 141 29.51 -19.77 -8.42
CA ARG A 141 30.86 -20.18 -8.83
C ARG A 141 31.65 -19.09 -9.56
N GLN A 142 30.95 -18.10 -10.13
CA GLN A 142 31.55 -17.00 -10.92
C GLN A 142 31.13 -15.65 -10.34
N SER A 143 31.15 -15.52 -9.02
CA SER A 143 30.51 -14.38 -8.40
C SER A 143 31.42 -13.16 -8.52
N GLU A 144 31.16 -12.27 -9.48
CA GLU A 144 31.67 -10.89 -9.42
C GLU A 144 31.07 -10.12 -8.23
N ILE A 145 30.20 -10.78 -7.45
CA ILE A 145 29.61 -10.30 -6.22
C ILE A 145 30.19 -11.01 -4.99
N ARG A 146 30.27 -10.25 -3.91
CA ARG A 146 30.52 -10.68 -2.55
C ARG A 146 29.17 -10.80 -1.84
N ILE A 147 28.96 -11.90 -1.13
CA ILE A 147 27.72 -12.20 -0.40
C ILE A 147 28.11 -12.46 1.04
N GLU A 148 27.45 -11.83 2.00
CA GLU A 148 27.69 -12.04 3.43
C GLU A 148 26.39 -12.17 4.23
N ALA A 149 26.53 -12.64 5.47
CA ALA A 149 25.43 -12.94 6.40
C ALA A 149 24.44 -13.95 5.78
N ASP A 150 23.13 -13.72 5.86
CA ASP A 150 22.11 -14.67 5.40
C ASP A 150 21.88 -14.67 3.89
N ALA A 151 22.56 -13.78 3.17
CA ALA A 151 22.41 -13.67 1.72
C ALA A 151 22.95 -14.93 1.02
N THR A 152 22.25 -15.37 -0.02
CA THR A 152 22.60 -16.59 -0.76
C THR A 152 22.06 -16.58 -2.18
N VAL A 153 22.78 -17.23 -3.10
CA VAL A 153 22.30 -17.48 -4.48
C VAL A 153 21.65 -18.86 -4.51
N GLN A 154 20.38 -18.90 -4.87
CA GLN A 154 19.62 -20.13 -5.02
C GLN A 154 20.05 -20.92 -6.27
N PRO A 155 19.76 -22.23 -6.35
CA PRO A 155 20.14 -23.06 -7.49
C PRO A 155 19.63 -22.55 -8.84
N ASN A 156 18.49 -21.85 -8.84
CA ASN A 156 17.90 -21.24 -10.05
C ASN A 156 18.54 -19.90 -10.44
N GLY A 157 19.57 -19.43 -9.71
CA GLY A 157 20.25 -18.16 -9.92
C GLY A 157 19.59 -16.95 -9.27
N LEU A 158 18.55 -17.14 -8.44
CA LEU A 158 17.93 -16.03 -7.69
C LEU A 158 18.82 -15.63 -6.50
N LEU A 159 19.12 -14.33 -6.37
CA LEU A 159 19.78 -13.84 -5.16
C LEU A 159 18.73 -13.54 -4.08
N ARG A 160 18.86 -14.19 -2.94
CA ARG A 160 18.08 -13.90 -1.73
C ARG A 160 18.96 -13.15 -0.75
N LEU A 161 18.60 -11.93 -0.36
CA LEU A 161 19.31 -11.17 0.67
C LEU A 161 18.95 -11.71 2.06
N THR A 162 17.66 -11.82 2.40
CA THR A 162 17.20 -12.47 3.64
C THR A 162 16.08 -13.45 3.35
N ASP A 163 15.85 -14.38 4.27
CA ASP A 163 14.63 -15.18 4.32
C ASP A 163 13.60 -14.56 5.29
N GLN A 164 12.53 -15.29 5.56
CA GLN A 164 11.45 -14.89 6.46
C GLN A 164 11.79 -15.10 7.95
N LYS A 165 13.04 -15.44 8.31
CA LYS A 165 13.45 -15.57 9.71
C LYS A 165 13.55 -14.19 10.37
N PRO A 166 13.26 -14.10 11.68
CA PRO A 166 13.35 -12.85 12.40
C PRO A 166 14.81 -12.46 12.71
N ASN A 167 15.05 -11.14 12.77
CA ASN A 167 16.32 -10.50 13.14
C ASN A 167 17.55 -10.92 12.32
N THR A 168 17.37 -11.19 11.04
CA THR A 168 18.47 -11.53 10.13
C THR A 168 18.90 -10.32 9.33
N ILE A 169 20.11 -10.39 8.79
CA ILE A 169 20.64 -9.42 7.82
C ILE A 169 21.24 -10.17 6.65
N GLY A 170 21.24 -9.54 5.48
CA GLY A 170 21.91 -10.08 4.31
C GLY A 170 22.47 -8.98 3.46
N THR A 171 23.68 -9.19 2.94
CA THR A 171 24.34 -8.19 2.11
C THR A 171 24.92 -8.82 0.85
N THR A 172 24.88 -8.04 -0.23
CA THR A 172 25.56 -8.34 -1.47
C THR A 172 26.27 -7.09 -1.96
N PHE A 173 27.50 -7.21 -2.44
CA PHE A 173 28.24 -6.09 -3.03
C PHE A 173 28.95 -6.56 -4.28
N TYR A 174 29.14 -5.68 -5.26
CA TYR A 174 30.10 -5.91 -6.32
C TYR A 174 31.51 -6.05 -5.71
N ARG A 175 32.31 -7.01 -6.19
CA ARG A 175 33.59 -7.35 -5.55
C ARG A 175 34.65 -6.27 -5.69
N LYS A 176 34.63 -5.51 -6.79
CA LYS A 176 35.61 -4.45 -7.03
C LYS A 176 34.99 -3.12 -6.63
N ALA A 177 35.81 -2.25 -6.05
CA ALA A 177 35.39 -0.87 -5.86
C ALA A 177 35.23 -0.20 -7.24
N VAL A 178 34.31 0.75 -7.30
CA VAL A 178 34.00 1.54 -8.48
C VAL A 178 34.41 2.97 -8.22
N ARG A 179 35.19 3.53 -9.13
CA ARG A 179 35.57 4.94 -9.05
C ARG A 179 34.39 5.84 -9.37
N LEU A 180 33.92 6.61 -8.39
CA LEU A 180 32.76 7.50 -8.51
C LEU A 180 33.12 8.98 -8.42
N LEU A 181 34.38 9.33 -8.17
CA LEU A 181 34.86 10.71 -8.31
C LEU A 181 35.63 10.91 -9.62
N GLU A 182 35.49 12.10 -10.21
CA GLU A 182 36.31 12.50 -11.34
C GLU A 182 37.78 12.69 -10.97
N SER A 183 38.67 12.49 -11.93
CA SER A 183 40.12 12.50 -11.71
C SER A 183 40.72 13.88 -12.01
N HIS A 184 40.36 14.91 -11.25
CA HIS A 184 40.91 16.27 -11.37
C HIS A 184 40.67 17.12 -10.11
N ILE A 185 41.29 18.31 -10.05
CA ILE A 185 41.14 19.30 -8.96
C ILE A 185 39.68 19.76 -8.92
N ASN A 186 39.03 19.68 -7.74
CA ASN A 186 37.58 19.86 -7.53
C ASN A 186 36.71 18.72 -8.08
N ALA A 187 37.16 17.47 -7.90
CA ALA A 187 36.48 16.26 -8.34
C ALA A 187 34.97 16.26 -8.05
N SER A 188 34.16 16.17 -9.11
CA SER A 188 32.72 15.99 -9.01
C SER A 188 32.36 14.50 -8.89
N VAL A 189 31.14 14.21 -8.41
CA VAL A 189 30.62 12.83 -8.41
C VAL A 189 30.22 12.49 -9.84
N ARG A 190 30.77 11.42 -10.38
CA ARG A 190 30.43 10.90 -11.71
C ARG A 190 28.96 10.53 -11.76
N SER A 191 28.36 10.73 -12.94
CA SER A 191 27.06 10.16 -13.25
C SER A 191 27.07 8.64 -13.06
N PHE A 192 25.96 8.09 -12.59
CA PHE A 192 25.76 6.64 -12.50
C PHE A 192 24.30 6.28 -12.70
N SER A 193 24.07 5.04 -13.09
CA SER A 193 22.73 4.46 -13.12
C SER A 193 22.73 3.03 -12.64
N THR A 194 21.61 2.60 -12.08
CA THR A 194 21.37 1.22 -11.70
C THR A 194 19.95 0.80 -12.02
N CYS A 195 19.79 -0.44 -12.50
CA CYS A 195 18.52 -1.10 -12.73
C CYS A 195 18.47 -2.35 -11.86
N ILE A 196 17.48 -2.43 -10.98
CA ILE A 196 17.29 -3.56 -10.05
C ILE A 196 15.90 -4.13 -10.28
N VAL A 197 15.80 -5.44 -10.49
CA VAL A 197 14.53 -6.17 -10.46
C VAL A 197 14.50 -7.02 -9.21
N PHE A 198 13.50 -6.82 -8.36
CA PHE A 198 13.40 -7.45 -7.05
C PHE A 198 11.98 -7.90 -6.73
N ALA A 199 11.84 -8.74 -5.71
CA ALA A 199 10.56 -9.14 -5.13
C ALA A 199 10.69 -9.26 -3.61
N ILE A 200 9.65 -8.88 -2.87
CA ILE A 200 9.61 -8.94 -1.41
C ILE A 200 8.43 -9.82 -0.99
N ASN A 201 8.72 -10.93 -0.32
CA ASN A 201 7.71 -11.86 0.20
C ASN A 201 7.64 -11.73 1.72
N PRO A 202 6.62 -11.04 2.27
CA PRO A 202 6.47 -10.90 3.71
C PRO A 202 6.02 -12.20 4.37
N THR A 203 6.34 -12.36 5.65
CA THR A 203 5.79 -13.43 6.49
C THR A 203 4.31 -13.16 6.80
N SER A 204 3.96 -11.90 7.02
CA SER A 204 2.60 -11.43 7.33
C SER A 204 2.25 -10.25 6.43
N SER A 205 1.08 -10.24 5.81
CA SER A 205 0.66 -9.15 4.90
C SER A 205 0.41 -7.81 5.61
N LYS A 206 0.52 -7.78 6.95
CA LYS A 206 0.20 -6.62 7.80
C LYS A 206 1.43 -5.87 8.31
N GLU A 207 2.49 -6.59 8.67
CA GLU A 207 3.60 -6.01 9.47
C GLU A 207 4.88 -5.72 8.68
N GLY A 208 4.95 -6.02 7.38
CA GLY A 208 6.15 -5.75 6.57
C GLY A 208 7.38 -6.52 7.03
N GLY A 209 8.57 -6.13 6.53
CA GLY A 209 9.83 -6.77 6.94
C GLY A 209 11.05 -5.87 6.86
N TYR A 210 10.88 -4.57 7.11
CA TYR A 210 11.84 -3.46 7.01
C TYR A 210 12.37 -3.18 5.59
N GLY A 211 12.50 -4.18 4.73
CA GLY A 211 12.89 -3.96 3.34
C GLY A 211 14.40 -4.10 3.10
N PHE A 212 14.87 -3.47 2.03
CA PHE A 212 16.27 -3.51 1.61
C PHE A 212 16.73 -2.17 1.02
N THR A 213 18.03 -2.02 0.85
CA THR A 213 18.66 -0.82 0.29
C THR A 213 19.43 -1.15 -0.98
N PHE A 214 19.50 -0.21 -1.90
CA PHE A 214 20.65 -0.03 -2.79
C PHE A 214 21.63 0.91 -2.10
N THR A 215 22.92 0.59 -2.07
CA THR A 215 23.89 1.40 -1.31
C THR A 215 25.24 1.55 -2.02
N LEU A 216 25.85 2.72 -1.78
CA LEU A 216 27.24 3.03 -2.07
C LEU A 216 27.97 3.20 -0.74
N SER A 217 29.09 2.51 -0.55
CA SER A 217 29.87 2.53 0.69
C SER A 217 31.37 2.38 0.41
N PRO A 218 32.27 2.98 1.20
CA PRO A 218 33.73 2.79 1.05
C PRO A 218 34.19 1.35 1.35
N THR A 219 33.31 0.50 1.88
CA THR A 219 33.62 -0.90 2.22
C THR A 219 32.43 -1.82 1.90
N PRO A 220 32.67 -3.03 1.37
CA PRO A 220 31.60 -4.00 1.18
C PRO A 220 31.26 -4.75 2.49
N TYR A 221 32.04 -4.54 3.55
CA TYR A 221 31.90 -5.23 4.81
C TYR A 221 31.00 -4.44 5.77
N ARG A 222 29.81 -4.97 6.06
CA ARG A 222 28.87 -4.39 7.04
C ARG A 222 28.96 -5.09 8.38
N ARG A 223 30.17 -5.15 8.94
CA ARG A 223 30.43 -5.81 10.23
C ARG A 223 29.60 -5.15 11.33
N ARG A 224 28.88 -5.97 12.11
CA ARG A 224 28.02 -5.51 13.22
C ARG A 224 26.89 -4.58 12.77
N ALA A 225 26.48 -4.64 11.50
CA ALA A 225 25.23 -3.98 11.11
C ALA A 225 24.06 -4.62 11.87
N GLY A 226 23.08 -3.80 12.22
CA GLY A 226 21.88 -4.20 12.94
C GLY A 226 20.81 -4.75 11.99
N SER A 227 19.95 -5.59 12.55
CA SER A 227 18.71 -6.02 11.91
C SER A 227 17.59 -4.97 12.05
N GLY A 228 16.39 -5.30 11.59
CA GLY A 228 15.21 -4.44 11.67
C GLY A 228 15.41 -3.10 10.99
N GLN A 229 15.15 -2.02 11.74
CA GLN A 229 15.24 -0.63 11.28
C GLN A 229 16.63 -0.23 10.77
N TYR A 230 17.66 -1.05 11.06
CA TYR A 230 19.01 -0.79 10.59
C TYR A 230 19.32 -1.34 9.19
N MET A 231 18.39 -2.11 8.61
CA MET A 231 18.41 -2.63 7.23
C MET A 231 19.68 -3.39 6.81
N GLY A 232 20.45 -3.90 7.79
CA GLY A 232 21.76 -4.51 7.52
C GLY A 232 22.79 -3.49 7.00
N LEU A 233 22.43 -2.20 7.02
CA LEU A 233 23.25 -1.10 6.52
C LEU A 233 24.00 -0.41 7.65
N LEU A 234 23.37 -0.05 8.77
CA LEU A 234 24.00 0.67 9.88
C LEU A 234 23.76 -0.09 11.19
N ASN A 235 24.07 0.52 12.33
CA ASN A 235 23.65 0.05 13.65
C ASN A 235 23.38 1.25 14.56
N ASN A 236 23.02 1.00 15.81
CA ASN A 236 22.70 2.04 16.79
C ASN A 236 23.84 3.04 17.05
N ILE A 237 25.10 2.64 16.86
CA ILE A 237 26.28 3.47 17.08
C ILE A 237 26.65 4.24 15.81
N THR A 238 26.58 3.59 14.65
CA THR A 238 26.99 4.20 13.38
C THR A 238 25.89 5.05 12.76
N ASN A 239 24.62 4.89 13.13
CA ASN A 239 23.52 5.65 12.56
C ASN A 239 23.67 7.15 12.79
N GLY A 240 23.79 7.93 11.72
CA GLY A 240 24.02 9.39 11.76
C GLY A 240 25.49 9.80 11.83
N ASN A 241 26.43 8.85 11.88
CA ASN A 241 27.85 9.18 11.94
C ASN A 241 28.37 9.67 10.56
N PRO A 242 28.86 10.92 10.45
CA PRO A 242 29.34 11.46 9.17
C PRO A 242 30.53 10.68 8.59
N ARG A 243 31.30 9.95 9.43
CA ARG A 243 32.44 9.12 9.00
C ARG A 243 32.02 7.81 8.32
N ASN A 244 30.73 7.55 8.12
CA ASN A 244 30.29 6.35 7.42
C ASN A 244 30.57 6.42 5.91
N HIS A 245 30.43 7.61 5.31
CA HIS A 245 30.48 7.81 3.86
C HIS A 245 29.54 6.87 3.09
N VAL A 246 28.32 6.70 3.61
CA VAL A 246 27.29 5.81 3.04
C VAL A 246 26.17 6.61 2.42
N PHE A 247 25.87 6.29 1.17
CA PHE A 247 24.64 6.68 0.48
C PHE A 247 23.75 5.45 0.32
N ALA A 248 22.45 5.61 0.51
CA ALA A 248 21.50 4.55 0.21
C ALA A 248 20.18 5.08 -0.35
N VAL A 249 19.55 4.23 -1.18
CA VAL A 249 18.13 4.31 -1.53
C VAL A 249 17.46 3.13 -0.86
N GLU A 250 16.58 3.40 0.10
CA GLU A 250 15.84 2.37 0.84
C GLU A 250 14.50 2.07 0.16
N PHE A 251 14.11 0.80 0.18
CA PHE A 251 12.79 0.30 -0.22
C PHE A 251 12.13 -0.25 1.03
N ASP A 252 11.52 0.62 1.82
CA ASP A 252 11.02 0.31 3.15
C ASP A 252 9.61 -0.29 3.08
N THR A 253 9.38 -1.29 3.93
CA THR A 253 8.11 -2.01 4.06
C THR A 253 7.50 -1.92 5.47
N VAL A 254 8.12 -1.17 6.40
CA VAL A 254 7.70 -1.02 7.79
C VAL A 254 7.64 0.46 8.14
N GLN A 255 6.69 0.83 8.99
CA GLN A 255 6.64 2.20 9.52
C GLN A 255 7.74 2.39 10.57
N GLY A 256 8.65 3.33 10.33
CA GLY A 256 9.65 3.80 11.29
C GLY A 256 9.07 4.66 12.41
N PHE A 257 9.84 4.81 13.49
CA PHE A 257 9.44 5.55 14.71
C PHE A 257 9.36 7.09 14.52
N LYS A 258 9.62 7.60 13.30
CA LYS A 258 9.64 9.03 12.96
C LYS A 258 9.09 9.34 11.56
N ASP A 259 8.43 8.39 10.90
CA ASP A 259 7.97 8.56 9.52
C ASP A 259 6.76 9.48 9.50
N GLY A 260 7.00 10.73 9.11
CA GLY A 260 5.95 11.71 8.94
C GLY A 260 5.13 11.35 7.70
N SER A 261 3.94 10.76 7.91
CA SER A 261 2.75 10.78 7.02
C SER A 261 2.35 9.52 6.22
N HIS A 262 3.11 8.41 6.21
CA HIS A 262 2.70 7.21 5.46
C HIS A 262 2.31 6.02 6.34
N ARG A 263 1.00 5.80 6.44
CA ARG A 263 0.33 4.91 7.43
C ARG A 263 0.54 3.40 7.22
N MET A 264 1.42 2.96 6.32
CA MET A 264 1.59 1.52 6.00
C MET A 264 3.05 1.04 5.82
N GLY A 265 4.08 1.91 5.92
CA GLY A 265 5.46 1.50 5.65
C GLY A 265 5.61 0.97 4.23
N ASN A 266 5.53 1.84 3.23
CA ASN A 266 5.66 1.48 1.81
C ASN A 266 6.19 2.70 1.07
N HIS A 267 7.47 2.98 1.25
CA HIS A 267 8.12 4.17 0.72
C HIS A 267 9.49 3.87 0.14
N VAL A 268 9.95 4.80 -0.69
CA VAL A 268 11.33 4.87 -1.11
C VAL A 268 11.96 6.10 -0.47
N GLY A 269 13.03 5.86 0.27
CA GLY A 269 13.79 6.88 0.98
C GLY A 269 15.17 7.08 0.40
N VAL A 270 15.75 8.25 0.61
CA VAL A 270 17.12 8.58 0.23
C VAL A 270 17.90 9.02 1.46
N ASN A 271 18.98 8.28 1.74
CA ASN A 271 19.65 8.26 3.03
C ASN A 271 21.13 8.64 2.86
N PHE A 272 21.63 9.45 3.79
CA PHE A 272 23.05 9.82 3.87
C PHE A 272 23.55 9.58 5.29
N ASN A 273 24.45 8.61 5.46
CA ASN A 273 25.06 8.25 6.76
C ASN A 273 24.08 7.87 7.89
N SER A 274 22.77 7.88 7.63
CA SER A 274 21.68 7.71 8.59
C SER A 274 20.51 7.02 7.89
N LEU A 275 19.76 6.20 8.61
CA LEU A 275 18.49 5.63 8.14
C LEU A 275 17.30 6.59 8.31
N GLN A 276 17.53 7.75 8.92
CA GLN A 276 16.57 8.84 8.73
C GLN A 276 16.75 9.38 7.31
N SER A 277 15.76 9.14 6.46
CA SER A 277 15.72 9.65 5.10
C SER A 277 15.79 11.17 5.08
N ASP A 278 16.63 11.72 4.20
CA ASP A 278 16.73 13.16 3.92
C ASP A 278 15.47 13.62 3.17
N PHE A 279 14.98 12.73 2.30
CA PHE A 279 13.66 12.82 1.70
C PHE A 279 13.18 11.41 1.32
N GLU A 280 11.86 11.25 1.32
CA GLU A 280 11.18 10.00 1.01
C GLU A 280 9.87 10.28 0.27
N GLY A 281 9.28 9.24 -0.31
CA GLY A 281 7.94 9.32 -0.87
C GLY A 281 7.30 7.94 -0.96
N PRO A 282 5.95 7.89 -0.99
CA PRO A 282 5.25 6.63 -1.15
C PRO A 282 5.58 6.04 -2.53
N VAL A 283 5.57 4.71 -2.63
CA VAL A 283 5.93 4.04 -3.89
C VAL A 283 4.82 4.21 -4.90
N LEU A 284 5.10 5.00 -5.93
CA LEU A 284 4.12 5.43 -6.94
C LEU A 284 4.72 5.28 -8.33
N PHE A 285 3.86 5.00 -9.31
CA PHE A 285 4.25 5.03 -10.71
C PHE A 285 3.18 5.72 -11.56
N TYR A 286 3.59 6.13 -12.75
CA TYR A 286 2.72 6.81 -13.69
C TYR A 286 2.37 5.88 -14.84
N LYS A 287 1.10 5.49 -14.93
CA LYS A 287 0.55 4.77 -16.05
C LYS A 287 -0.17 5.76 -16.96
N ARG A 288 0.43 6.05 -18.12
CA ARG A 288 0.00 7.13 -19.02
C ARG A 288 0.01 8.49 -18.29
N LYS A 289 -1.15 8.98 -17.86
CA LYS A 289 -1.31 10.24 -17.11
C LYS A 289 -1.86 10.03 -15.70
N GLN A 290 -2.14 8.79 -15.30
CA GLN A 290 -2.67 8.46 -13.99
C GLN A 290 -1.55 8.02 -13.05
N LYS A 291 -1.64 8.49 -11.81
CA LYS A 291 -0.75 8.13 -10.71
C LYS A 291 -1.34 6.92 -10.00
N GLU A 292 -0.57 5.84 -9.91
CA GLU A 292 -0.94 4.59 -9.24
C GLU A 292 0.03 4.32 -8.09
N GLU A 293 -0.49 3.72 -7.02
CA GLU A 293 0.31 3.24 -5.88
C GLU A 293 0.76 1.80 -6.12
N LEU A 294 2.01 1.52 -5.76
CA LEU A 294 2.60 0.19 -5.86
C LEU A 294 2.97 -0.31 -4.47
N LEU A 295 2.45 -1.47 -4.10
CA LEU A 295 2.83 -2.15 -2.87
C LEU A 295 4.07 -3.02 -3.11
N LEU A 296 5.15 -2.76 -2.38
CA LEU A 296 6.42 -3.48 -2.52
C LEU A 296 6.34 -4.95 -2.05
N GLN A 297 5.55 -5.20 -1.01
CA GLN A 297 5.46 -6.48 -0.29
C GLN A 297 4.43 -7.47 -0.87
N THR A 298 4.18 -7.42 -2.18
CA THR A 298 3.22 -8.31 -2.85
C THR A 298 3.82 -9.66 -3.25
N GLY A 299 5.14 -9.73 -3.34
CA GLY A 299 5.90 -10.82 -3.97
C GLY A 299 5.91 -10.79 -5.49
N GLU A 300 5.18 -9.85 -6.11
CA GLU A 300 5.28 -9.61 -7.55
C GLU A 300 6.59 -8.90 -7.88
N PRO A 301 7.22 -9.20 -9.03
CA PRO A 301 8.43 -8.52 -9.46
C PRO A 301 8.25 -7.00 -9.64
N VAL A 302 9.11 -6.23 -8.99
CA VAL A 302 9.21 -4.77 -9.06
C VAL A 302 10.53 -4.39 -9.72
N LYS A 303 10.52 -3.34 -10.55
CA LYS A 303 11.71 -2.76 -11.16
C LYS A 303 11.97 -1.38 -10.58
N ALA A 304 13.22 -1.11 -10.23
CA ALA A 304 13.71 0.19 -9.79
C ALA A 304 14.87 0.65 -10.69
N ASP A 305 14.68 1.81 -11.31
CA ASP A 305 15.69 2.52 -12.08
C ASP A 305 16.13 3.76 -11.27
N ILE A 306 17.41 3.81 -10.88
CA ILE A 306 18.01 4.95 -10.16
C ILE A 306 19.05 5.57 -11.08
N LEU A 307 18.92 6.85 -11.38
CA LEU A 307 19.81 7.62 -12.24
C LEU A 307 20.28 8.85 -11.49
N TYR A 308 21.59 9.00 -11.34
CA TYR A 308 22.23 10.20 -10.85
C TYR A 308 23.03 10.84 -11.98
N ASP A 309 22.72 12.10 -12.25
CA ASP A 309 23.50 12.95 -13.15
C ASP A 309 24.49 13.78 -12.33
N GLY A 310 25.78 13.54 -12.53
CA GLY A 310 26.87 14.22 -11.84
C GLY A 310 26.96 15.72 -12.16
N ASN A 311 26.59 16.11 -13.38
CA ASN A 311 26.68 17.49 -13.85
C ASN A 311 25.60 18.35 -13.18
N THR A 312 24.36 17.89 -13.23
CA THR A 312 23.21 18.61 -12.66
C THR A 312 22.97 18.27 -11.18
N LYS A 313 23.66 17.24 -10.66
CA LYS A 313 23.49 16.66 -9.33
C LYS A 313 22.06 16.12 -9.11
N LEU A 314 21.35 15.81 -10.18
CA LEU A 314 19.95 15.39 -10.14
C LEU A 314 19.85 13.88 -9.92
N LEU A 315 19.12 13.48 -8.89
CA LEU A 315 18.77 12.09 -8.62
C LEU A 315 17.34 11.81 -9.07
N ASN A 316 17.18 10.88 -10.00
CA ASN A 316 15.90 10.37 -10.48
C ASN A 316 15.73 8.92 -10.03
N ILE A 317 14.60 8.62 -9.40
CA ILE A 317 14.23 7.27 -8.97
C ILE A 317 12.86 6.93 -9.55
N THR A 318 12.79 5.84 -10.30
CA THR A 318 11.57 5.31 -10.91
C THR A 318 11.35 3.90 -10.42
N VAL A 319 10.21 3.62 -9.79
CA VAL A 319 9.85 2.29 -9.28
C VAL A 319 8.50 1.88 -9.83
N TYR A 320 8.39 0.68 -10.40
CA TYR A 320 7.19 0.25 -11.13
C TYR A 320 7.07 -1.28 -11.22
N PRO A 321 5.87 -1.83 -11.51
CA PRO A 321 5.71 -3.27 -11.73
C PRO A 321 6.61 -3.73 -12.89
N ALA A 322 7.41 -4.79 -12.70
CA ALA A 322 8.36 -5.22 -13.73
C ALA A 322 7.70 -5.77 -15.00
N LYS A 323 6.42 -6.15 -14.92
CA LYS A 323 5.57 -6.57 -16.05
C LYS A 323 5.07 -5.39 -16.90
N MET A 324 5.18 -4.15 -16.40
CA MET A 324 4.66 -2.97 -17.09
C MET A 324 5.53 -2.63 -18.30
N THR A 325 4.88 -2.56 -19.47
CA THR A 325 5.49 -2.18 -20.74
C THR A 325 4.55 -1.22 -21.47
N PRO A 326 5.00 -0.03 -21.92
CA PRO A 326 6.33 0.55 -21.73
C PRO A 326 6.61 0.97 -20.27
N SER A 327 7.89 1.12 -19.91
CA SER A 327 8.32 1.68 -18.63
C SER A 327 7.77 3.10 -18.42
N PRO A 328 7.45 3.52 -17.18
CA PRO A 328 7.09 4.90 -16.89
C PRO A 328 8.20 5.87 -17.28
N VAL A 329 7.83 7.00 -17.88
CA VAL A 329 8.77 8.08 -18.24
C VAL A 329 9.02 8.99 -17.04
N ARG A 330 8.02 9.17 -16.18
CA ARG A 330 8.09 10.10 -15.05
C ARG A 330 8.59 9.37 -13.80
N PRO A 331 9.70 9.81 -13.19
CA PRO A 331 10.19 9.25 -11.93
C PRO A 331 9.27 9.62 -10.77
N MET A 332 9.27 8.78 -9.72
CA MET A 332 8.54 9.09 -8.47
C MET A 332 9.28 10.11 -7.61
N ILE A 333 10.61 10.12 -7.69
CA ILE A 333 11.49 11.09 -7.05
C ILE A 333 12.39 11.68 -8.12
N SER A 334 12.41 13.00 -8.22
CA SER A 334 13.36 13.76 -9.02
C SER A 334 13.79 14.97 -8.20
N ARG A 335 15.02 14.93 -7.67
CA ARG A 335 15.50 15.96 -6.74
C ARG A 335 17.00 16.24 -6.93
N PRO A 336 17.44 17.51 -6.83
CA PRO A 336 18.85 17.83 -6.71
C PRO A 336 19.44 17.28 -5.40
N VAL A 337 20.58 16.62 -5.48
CA VAL A 337 21.31 16.02 -4.36
C VAL A 337 22.77 16.49 -4.36
N PRO A 338 23.03 17.77 -4.06
CA PRO A 338 24.40 18.30 -4.04
C PRO A 338 25.23 17.71 -2.88
N LYS A 339 24.56 17.29 -1.80
CA LYS A 339 25.16 16.68 -0.61
C LYS A 339 25.92 15.38 -0.92
N LEU A 340 25.59 14.68 -2.03
CA LEU A 340 26.25 13.43 -2.41
C LEU A 340 27.77 13.62 -2.59
N SER A 341 28.21 14.81 -3.02
CA SER A 341 29.63 15.18 -3.13
C SER A 341 30.42 15.13 -1.82
N ARG A 342 29.75 15.20 -0.65
CA ARG A 342 30.37 15.11 0.67
C ARG A 342 30.32 13.70 1.26
N ILE A 343 29.74 12.75 0.53
CA ILE A 343 29.48 11.38 0.97
C ILE A 343 30.31 10.40 0.15
N ILE A 344 30.41 10.63 -1.15
CA ILE A 344 31.13 9.76 -2.07
C ILE A 344 32.64 9.99 -1.94
N GLU A 345 33.35 8.90 -1.67
CA GLU A 345 34.80 8.82 -1.75
C GLU A 345 35.26 8.40 -3.16
N GLU A 346 36.57 8.46 -3.42
CA GLU A 346 37.14 8.17 -4.74
C GLU A 346 36.66 6.82 -5.29
N GLU A 347 36.78 5.77 -4.48
CA GLU A 347 36.34 4.42 -4.80
C GLU A 347 35.25 3.97 -3.83
N MET A 348 34.14 3.46 -4.37
CA MET A 348 32.98 3.01 -3.60
C MET A 348 32.58 1.61 -4.02
N TYR A 349 32.19 0.79 -3.06
CA TYR A 349 31.52 -0.47 -3.29
C TYR A 349 30.04 -0.22 -3.51
N VAL A 350 29.49 -0.88 -4.52
CA VAL A 350 28.07 -0.81 -4.89
C VAL A 350 27.41 -2.10 -4.47
N GLY A 351 26.24 -2.04 -3.83
CA GLY A 351 25.58 -3.26 -3.37
C GLY A 351 24.17 -3.04 -2.85
N SER A 352 23.68 -4.07 -2.17
CA SER A 352 22.40 -4.06 -1.48
C SER A 352 22.50 -4.71 -0.12
N THR A 353 21.77 -4.16 0.84
CA THR A 353 21.62 -4.72 2.19
C THR A 353 20.16 -4.90 2.50
N ALA A 354 19.80 -5.94 3.25
CA ALA A 354 18.46 -6.15 3.76
C ALA A 354 18.51 -6.59 5.21
N ALA A 355 17.41 -6.39 5.93
CA ALA A 355 17.23 -6.96 7.25
C ALA A 355 15.79 -7.36 7.50
N THR A 356 15.59 -8.21 8.50
CA THR A 356 14.28 -8.54 9.06
C THR A 356 14.17 -8.14 10.52
N GLY A 357 12.95 -8.05 11.01
CA GLY A 357 12.57 -7.66 12.37
C GLY A 357 12.24 -8.81 13.30
N LYS A 358 11.66 -8.48 14.46
CA LYS A 358 11.10 -9.47 15.39
C LYS A 358 9.70 -9.91 14.95
N GLY A 359 9.38 -11.18 15.20
CA GLY A 359 8.04 -11.72 14.99
C GLY A 359 7.58 -11.63 13.54
N GLU A 360 6.38 -11.08 13.33
CA GLU A 360 5.76 -10.94 12.01
C GLU A 360 6.39 -9.88 11.11
N ARG A 361 7.28 -9.02 11.63
CA ARG A 361 8.04 -8.01 10.85
C ARG A 361 9.19 -8.63 10.07
N SER A 362 8.96 -9.68 9.31
CA SER A 362 9.99 -10.39 8.53
C SER A 362 9.55 -10.58 7.09
N SER A 363 10.50 -10.45 6.16
CA SER A 363 10.27 -10.64 4.73
C SER A 363 11.49 -11.30 4.09
N ALA A 364 11.25 -12.17 3.11
CA ALA A 364 12.30 -12.59 2.20
C ALA A 364 12.49 -11.53 1.10
N HIS A 365 13.72 -11.06 0.93
CA HIS A 365 14.08 -10.04 -0.06
C HIS A 365 14.87 -10.68 -1.19
N TYR A 366 14.34 -10.65 -2.41
CA TYR A 366 14.96 -11.27 -3.58
C TYR A 366 15.40 -10.23 -4.60
N ILE A 367 16.63 -10.35 -5.12
CA ILE A 367 17.08 -9.65 -6.31
C ILE A 367 17.12 -10.66 -7.46
N MET A 368 16.26 -10.42 -8.46
CA MET A 368 16.14 -11.23 -9.67
C MET A 368 17.20 -10.87 -10.70
N GLY A 369 17.52 -9.59 -10.82
CA GLY A 369 18.57 -9.07 -11.70
C GLY A 369 19.02 -7.69 -11.24
N TRP A 370 20.27 -7.35 -11.56
CA TRP A 370 20.86 -6.08 -11.18
C TRP A 370 21.90 -5.65 -12.22
N SER A 371 21.83 -4.42 -12.73
CA SER A 371 22.86 -3.82 -13.57
C SER A 371 23.26 -2.46 -13.02
N PHE A 372 24.54 -2.14 -13.09
CA PHE A 372 25.08 -0.84 -12.67
C PHE A 372 26.01 -0.28 -13.75
N SER A 373 26.00 1.04 -13.94
CA SER A 373 26.89 1.72 -14.88
C SER A 373 27.34 3.05 -14.30
N SER A 374 28.62 3.39 -14.46
CA SER A 374 29.20 4.64 -14.01
C SER A 374 30.34 5.08 -14.93
N GLY A 375 30.51 6.39 -15.10
CA GLY A 375 31.54 6.97 -15.95
C GLY A 375 31.14 7.07 -17.42
N GLY A 376 31.68 8.09 -18.10
CA GLY A 376 31.18 8.58 -19.39
C GLY A 376 30.11 9.67 -19.22
N GLU A 377 29.76 10.34 -20.31
CA GLU A 377 28.84 11.49 -20.31
C GLU A 377 27.42 11.09 -19.86
N HIS A 378 26.98 9.87 -20.22
CA HIS A 378 25.70 9.29 -19.82
C HIS A 378 25.78 7.77 -19.60
N PRO A 379 26.17 7.30 -18.40
CA PRO A 379 26.23 5.88 -18.11
C PRO A 379 24.81 5.30 -18.01
N VAL A 380 24.50 4.34 -18.88
CA VAL A 380 23.20 3.66 -18.93
C VAL A 380 23.36 2.22 -18.44
N ALA A 381 22.70 1.90 -17.32
CA ALA A 381 22.55 0.53 -16.83
C ALA A 381 21.74 -0.29 -17.84
N THR A 382 22.12 -1.55 -18.00
CA THR A 382 21.44 -2.42 -18.96
C THR A 382 20.01 -2.69 -18.49
N LYS A 383 19.06 -2.52 -19.39
CA LYS A 383 17.65 -2.84 -19.13
C LYS A 383 17.49 -4.35 -18.95
N LEU A 384 16.86 -4.72 -17.85
CA LEU A 384 16.61 -6.13 -17.50
C LEU A 384 15.23 -6.56 -18.02
N ASN A 385 15.22 -7.62 -18.85
CA ASN A 385 14.00 -8.24 -19.34
C ASN A 385 13.50 -9.30 -18.36
N LEU A 386 12.23 -9.19 -17.94
CA LEU A 386 11.68 -10.07 -16.91
C LEU A 386 11.67 -11.56 -17.30
N SER A 387 11.54 -11.87 -18.60
CA SER A 387 11.57 -13.24 -19.15
C SER A 387 12.88 -13.98 -18.89
N ASP A 388 13.98 -13.22 -18.80
CA ASP A 388 15.34 -13.74 -18.77
C ASP A 388 15.84 -13.92 -17.33
N LEU A 389 15.07 -13.45 -16.35
CA LEU A 389 15.42 -13.46 -14.94
C LEU A 389 14.88 -14.70 -14.21
N PRO A 390 15.56 -15.18 -13.16
CA PRO A 390 15.05 -16.23 -12.28
C PRO A 390 13.79 -15.77 -11.55
N ARG A 391 12.81 -16.67 -11.42
CA ARG A 391 11.53 -16.36 -10.78
C ARG A 391 11.63 -16.46 -9.25
N PRO A 392 11.05 -15.51 -8.49
CA PRO A 392 10.93 -15.63 -7.05
C PRO A 392 9.89 -16.70 -6.66
N PRO A 393 9.98 -17.27 -5.45
CA PRO A 393 8.93 -18.10 -4.90
C PRO A 393 7.59 -17.36 -4.83
N THR A 394 6.48 -18.07 -5.00
CA THR A 394 5.14 -17.50 -4.84
C THR A 394 4.94 -17.01 -3.42
N ASN A 395 4.34 -15.82 -3.27
CA ASN A 395 3.97 -15.32 -1.96
C ASN A 395 2.76 -16.08 -1.41
N THR A 396 2.94 -16.75 -0.27
CA THR A 396 1.91 -17.52 0.44
C THR A 396 1.40 -16.84 1.70
N SER A 397 1.80 -15.59 1.98
CA SER A 397 1.30 -14.86 3.14
C SER A 397 -0.22 -14.73 3.06
N GLU A 398 -0.95 -15.19 4.09
CA GLU A 398 -2.40 -15.08 4.14
C GLU A 398 -2.82 -13.61 4.00
N LYS A 399 -3.65 -13.29 3.00
CA LYS A 399 -4.16 -11.93 2.74
C LYS A 399 -5.25 -11.52 3.74
N SER A 400 -5.16 -11.93 5.01
CA SER A 400 -6.21 -11.60 5.97
C SER A 400 -6.03 -10.14 6.40
N ALA A 401 -6.99 -9.29 6.02
CA ALA A 401 -6.99 -7.87 6.40
C ALA A 401 -7.11 -7.67 7.93
N TYR A 402 -7.50 -8.70 8.68
CA TYR A 402 -7.76 -8.68 10.11
C TYR A 402 -7.06 -9.86 10.82
N SER A 403 -6.37 -9.57 11.92
CA SER A 403 -5.80 -10.57 12.81
C SER A 403 -6.93 -11.35 13.47
N SER A 404 -6.72 -12.63 13.80
CA SER A 404 -7.69 -13.44 14.52
C SER A 404 -8.18 -12.77 15.82
N LYS A 405 -7.32 -12.00 16.49
CA LYS A 405 -7.68 -11.19 17.67
C LYS A 405 -8.59 -10.01 17.34
N GLU A 406 -8.38 -9.35 16.20
CA GLU A 406 -9.20 -8.24 15.73
C GLU A 406 -10.59 -8.73 15.32
N ILE A 407 -10.66 -9.88 14.66
CA ILE A 407 -11.94 -10.55 14.32
C ILE A 407 -12.69 -10.91 15.61
N GLY A 408 -12.00 -11.52 16.58
CA GLY A 408 -12.59 -11.87 17.88
C GLY A 408 -13.18 -10.65 18.60
N LEU A 409 -12.45 -9.53 18.61
CA LEU A 409 -12.92 -8.28 19.21
C LEU A 409 -14.14 -7.70 18.48
N ILE A 410 -14.13 -7.68 17.14
CA ILE A 410 -15.25 -7.18 16.33
C ILE A 410 -16.50 -8.03 16.58
N VAL A 411 -16.37 -9.35 16.63
CA VAL A 411 -17.48 -10.27 16.90
C VAL A 411 -18.02 -10.06 18.33
N ALA A 412 -17.14 -9.95 19.33
CA ALA A 412 -17.55 -9.73 20.72
C ALA A 412 -18.27 -8.40 20.91
N VAL A 413 -17.73 -7.29 20.37
CA VAL A 413 -18.36 -5.97 20.45
C VAL A 413 -19.72 -5.98 19.75
N SER A 414 -19.80 -6.63 18.58
CA SER A 414 -21.05 -6.74 17.81
C SER A 414 -22.12 -7.51 18.60
N ALA A 415 -21.76 -8.63 19.25
CA ALA A 415 -22.68 -9.39 20.10
C ALA A 415 -23.21 -8.55 21.28
N VAL A 416 -22.34 -7.84 21.99
CA VAL A 416 -22.72 -6.98 23.12
C VAL A 416 -23.66 -5.86 22.67
N THR A 417 -23.38 -5.22 21.54
CA THR A 417 -24.25 -4.16 21.01
C THR A 417 -25.64 -4.69 20.63
N LEU A 418 -25.75 -5.89 20.07
CA LEU A 418 -27.05 -6.50 19.74
C LEU A 418 -27.85 -6.83 20.99
N ILE A 419 -27.21 -7.33 22.04
CA ILE A 419 -27.86 -7.60 23.33
C ILE A 419 -28.39 -6.30 23.95
N LEU A 420 -27.59 -5.22 23.95
CA LEU A 420 -28.03 -3.92 24.45
C LEU A 420 -29.23 -3.37 23.68
N ILE A 421 -29.23 -3.48 22.35
CA ILE A 421 -30.37 -3.05 21.52
C ILE A 421 -31.61 -3.88 21.84
N ALA A 422 -31.48 -5.20 22.01
CA ALA A 422 -32.59 -6.07 22.36
C ALA A 422 -33.18 -5.74 23.74
N LEU A 423 -32.32 -5.47 24.74
CA LEU A 423 -32.74 -5.05 26.07
C LEU A 423 -33.45 -3.69 26.06
N LEU A 424 -32.94 -2.72 25.29
CA LEU A 424 -33.60 -1.42 25.12
C LEU A 424 -34.95 -1.58 24.42
N ALA A 425 -35.02 -2.37 23.35
CA ALA A 425 -36.28 -2.65 22.65
C ALA A 425 -37.29 -3.33 23.58
N TYR A 426 -36.86 -4.32 24.36
CA TYR A 426 -37.67 -4.99 25.36
C TYR A 426 -38.19 -4.00 26.42
N PHE A 427 -37.31 -3.15 26.96
CA PHE A 427 -37.68 -2.12 27.94
C PHE A 427 -38.70 -1.12 27.37
N PHE A 428 -38.52 -0.67 26.13
CA PHE A 428 -39.47 0.20 25.45
C PHE A 428 -40.83 -0.47 25.21
N ILE A 429 -40.85 -1.74 24.80
CA ILE A 429 -42.09 -2.51 24.63
C ILE A 429 -42.78 -2.73 25.97
N TYR A 430 -42.03 -3.06 27.02
CA TYR A 430 -42.55 -3.24 28.37
C TYR A 430 -43.16 -1.95 28.91
N LYS A 431 -42.46 -0.81 28.80
CA LYS A 431 -42.99 0.50 29.20
C LYS A 431 -44.25 0.87 28.43
N LYS A 432 -44.30 0.61 27.13
CA LYS A 432 -45.49 0.86 26.29
C LYS A 432 -46.66 -0.08 26.61
N ARG A 433 -46.40 -1.29 27.11
CA ARG A 433 -47.44 -2.24 27.57
C ARG A 433 -47.91 -1.97 28.99
N GLY A 434 -47.13 -1.23 29.79
CA GLY A 434 -47.54 -0.72 31.11
C GLY A 434 -48.49 0.48 31.05
N GLU A 435 -48.75 1.03 29.86
CA GLU A 435 -49.84 1.99 29.60
C GLU A 435 -51.11 1.25 29.16
N THR A 436 -51.53 0.24 29.93
CA THR A 436 -52.93 -0.17 29.92
C THR A 436 -53.72 0.89 30.70
N LEU A 437 -54.57 1.62 29.99
CA LEU A 437 -55.59 2.54 30.53
C LEU A 437 -56.16 1.97 31.83
N GLU A 438 -56.10 2.74 32.91
CA GLU A 438 -56.73 2.35 34.17
C GLU A 438 -58.26 2.32 33.95
N ASP A 439 -58.96 1.30 34.48
CA ASP A 439 -60.39 1.01 34.23
C ASP A 439 -61.35 2.19 34.52
N TRP A 440 -60.88 3.25 35.17
CA TRP A 440 -61.66 4.47 35.42
C TRP A 440 -61.79 5.40 34.19
N GLU A 441 -60.93 5.28 33.18
CA GLU A 441 -60.99 6.11 31.95
C GLU A 441 -62.05 5.63 30.94
N VAL A 442 -62.59 4.42 31.10
CA VAL A 442 -63.67 3.89 30.24
C VAL A 442 -65.06 4.41 30.63
N ASN A 443 -65.24 4.87 31.88
CA ASN A 443 -66.56 5.16 32.46
C ASN A 443 -66.92 6.67 32.56
N HIS A 444 -66.06 7.58 32.09
CA HIS A 444 -66.34 9.02 32.15
C HIS A 444 -65.99 9.73 30.83
N PRO A 445 -66.92 9.88 29.88
CA PRO A 445 -66.71 10.80 28.77
C PRO A 445 -66.58 12.24 29.33
N PRO A 446 -65.74 13.11 28.74
CA PRO A 446 -65.58 14.48 29.22
C PRO A 446 -66.93 15.22 29.18
N GLN A 447 -67.37 15.74 30.33
CA GLN A 447 -68.66 16.45 30.52
C GLN A 447 -68.77 17.83 29.84
N ASN A 448 -68.01 18.10 28.77
CA ASN A 448 -67.97 19.41 28.14
C ASN A 448 -68.68 19.48 26.77
N GLU A 449 -69.63 18.57 26.51
CA GLU A 449 -70.49 18.60 25.31
C GLU A 449 -71.99 18.34 25.59
N ILE A 450 -72.49 18.67 26.79
CA ILE A 450 -73.94 18.63 27.12
C ILE A 450 -74.51 20.02 27.49
N GLN A 451 -73.83 21.12 27.15
CA GLN A 451 -74.39 22.48 27.29
C GLN A 451 -74.52 23.26 25.96
N ARG A 452 -74.65 22.57 24.82
CA ARG A 452 -74.94 23.21 23.52
C ARG A 452 -76.19 22.69 22.79
N ALA A 453 -77.06 21.96 23.48
CA ALA A 453 -78.37 21.54 22.94
C ALA A 453 -79.54 21.92 23.86
N ALA A 454 -79.44 23.08 24.54
CA ALA A 454 -80.54 23.67 25.29
C ALA A 454 -80.59 25.20 25.07
N PHE A 455 -80.46 25.65 23.82
CA PHE A 455 -80.85 26.99 23.35
C PHE A 455 -81.04 26.95 21.83
N CYS A 456 -82.09 26.26 21.39
CA CYS A 456 -82.81 26.47 20.14
C CYS A 456 -84.22 25.87 20.33
N ASN A 457 -85.12 26.67 20.88
CA ASN A 457 -86.54 26.65 20.57
C ASN A 457 -86.96 28.11 20.38
#